data_AF-A0A973JID0-F1
#
_entry.id   AF-A0A973JID0-F1
#
_cell.length_a   1.000
_cell.length_b   1.000
_cell.length_c   1.000
_cell.angle_alpha   90.00
_cell.angle_beta   90.00
_cell.angle_gamma   90.00
#
_symmetry.space_group_name_H-M   'P 1'
#
loop_
_entity.id
_entity.type
_entity.pdbx_description
1 polymer ?
#
loop_
_entity_poly.entity_id
_entity_poly.type
_entity_poly.pdbx_seq_one_letter_code
_entity_poly.pdbx_strand_id
1 'polypeptide(L)' 'RDYMATEIEGAERDLWWELAVAVWPAYATYQTKTDRLIPLFLLTPLEA' A
#
# COMPACT_ATOMS: atom_id res chain seq x y z
N ARG A 1 -13.53 -6.99 -13.77
CA ARG A 1 -13.26 -5.53 -13.74
C ARG A 1 -11.76 -5.40 -13.79
N ASP A 2 -11.27 -4.65 -14.74
CA ASP A 2 -9.83 -4.44 -14.89
C ASP A 2 -9.44 -3.21 -14.07
N TYR A 3 -8.24 -3.26 -13.50
CA TYR A 3 -7.71 -2.23 -12.63
C TYR A 3 -6.29 -1.88 -13.11
N MET A 4 -5.97 -0.60 -13.07
CA MET A 4 -4.61 -0.12 -13.23
C MET A 4 -3.96 -0.12 -11.86
N ALA A 5 -2.81 -0.79 -11.76
CA ALA A 5 -1.98 -0.77 -10.56
C ALA A 5 -0.91 0.31 -10.72
N THR A 6 -0.81 1.21 -9.74
CA THR A 6 0.24 2.23 -9.69
C THR A 6 0.94 2.15 -8.35
N GLU A 7 2.28 2.08 -8.37
CA GLU A 7 3.08 2.15 -7.15
C GLU A 7 3.01 3.56 -6.58
N ILE A 8 2.69 3.66 -5.28
CA ILE A 8 2.57 4.93 -4.58
C ILE A 8 3.74 5.12 -3.60
N GLU A 9 4.21 6.36 -3.50
CA GLU A 9 5.38 6.75 -2.73
C GLU A 9 5.10 8.00 -1.87
N GLY A 10 5.98 8.29 -0.92
CA GLY A 10 5.90 9.50 -0.09
C GLY A 10 4.61 9.59 0.74
N ALA A 11 4.03 10.80 0.79
CA ALA A 11 2.88 11.10 1.66
C ALA A 11 1.61 10.32 1.29
N GLU A 12 1.40 10.01 0.01
CA GLU A 12 0.25 9.21 -0.43
C GLU A 12 0.37 7.78 0.09
N ARG A 13 1.57 7.20 0.00
CA ARG A 13 1.85 5.88 0.56
C ARG A 13 1.62 5.82 2.06
N ASP A 14 2.05 6.84 2.81
CA ASP A 14 1.88 6.85 4.28
C ASP A 14 0.40 6.80 4.67
N LEU A 15 -0.44 7.60 4.00
CA LEU A 15 -1.90 7.57 4.21
C LEU A 15 -2.49 6.18 3.96
N TRP A 16 -2.12 5.55 2.84
CA TRP A 16 -2.63 4.22 2.50
C TRP A 16 -2.06 3.12 3.38
N TRP A 17 -0.82 3.28 3.86
CA TRP A 17 -0.20 2.35 4.79
C TRP A 17 -0.91 2.34 6.14
N GLU A 18 -1.29 3.50 6.67
CA GLU A 18 -2.09 3.60 7.91
C GLU A 18 -3.41 2.83 7.79
N LEU A 19 -4.11 2.98 6.66
CA LEU A 19 -5.34 2.23 6.38
C LEU A 19 -5.07 0.72 6.25
N ALA A 20 -3.99 0.32 5.57
CA ALA A 20 -3.62 -1.08 5.44
C ALA A 20 -3.31 -1.72 6.79
N VAL A 21 -2.59 -1.02 7.67
CA VAL A 21 -2.29 -1.47 9.05
C VAL A 21 -3.56 -1.51 9.90
N ALA A 22 -4.49 -0.57 9.73
CA ALA A 22 -5.77 -0.58 10.45
C ALA A 22 -6.61 -1.82 10.11
N VAL A 23 -6.57 -2.28 8.85
CA VAL A 23 -7.24 -3.51 8.42
C VAL A 23 -6.47 -4.75 8.87
N TRP A 24 -5.13 -4.72 8.79
CA TRP A 24 -4.28 -5.84 9.16
C TRP A 24 -3.05 -5.39 9.96
N PRO A 25 -3.15 -5.38 11.30
CA PRO A 25 -2.11 -4.83 12.18
C PRO A 25 -0.73 -5.50 12.04
N ALA A 26 -0.68 -6.75 11.55
CA ALA A 26 0.60 -7.44 11.40
C ALA A 26 1.51 -6.82 10.31
N TYR A 27 0.98 -5.98 9.41
CA TYR A 27 1.81 -5.27 8.43
C TYR A 27 2.82 -4.34 9.08
N ALA A 28 2.47 -3.69 10.20
CA ALA A 28 3.41 -2.88 10.97
C ALA A 28 4.61 -3.73 11.43
N THR A 29 4.35 -4.95 11.91
CA THR A 29 5.39 -5.90 12.32
C THR A 29 6.20 -6.44 11.14
N TYR A 30 5.66 -6.46 9.93
CA TYR A 30 6.43 -6.89 8.75
C TYR A 30 7.42 -5.81 8.32
N GLN A 31 7.03 -4.55 8.41
CA GLN A 31 7.91 -3.43 8.08
C GLN A 31 9.12 -3.34 9.02
N THR A 32 9.00 -3.76 10.28
CA THR A 32 10.16 -3.78 11.20
C THR A 32 11.15 -4.90 10.93
N LYS A 33 10.77 -5.92 10.15
CA LYS A 33 11.61 -7.07 9.80
C LYS A 33 12.47 -6.84 8.57
N THR A 34 12.41 -5.66 7.96
CA THR A 34 13.14 -5.37 6.74
C THR A 34 13.50 -3.90 6.65
N ASP A 35 14.70 -3.62 6.14
CA ASP A 35 15.17 -2.25 5.92
C ASP A 35 14.62 -1.64 4.63
N ARG A 36 14.03 -2.46 3.75
CA ARG A 36 13.39 -1.96 2.52
C ARG A 36 11.99 -1.44 2.83
N LEU A 37 11.59 -0.40 2.12
CA LEU A 37 10.21 0.07 2.14
C LEU A 37 9.33 -0.97 1.42
N ILE A 38 8.30 -1.50 2.07
CA ILE A 38 7.41 -2.52 1.47
C ILE A 38 6.60 -1.86 0.34
N PRO A 39 6.73 -2.22 -0.95
CA PRO A 39 6.01 -1.55 -2.05
C PRO A 39 4.50 -1.55 -1.87
N LEU A 40 3.85 -0.43 -2.14
CA LEU A 40 2.39 -0.27 -2.06
C LEU A 40 1.84 0.10 -3.42
N PHE A 41 0.78 -0.59 -3.85
CA PHE A 41 0.12 -0.36 -5.12
C PHE A 41 -1.32 0.07 -4.90
N LEU A 42 -1.69 1.21 -5.46
CA LEU A 42 -3.07 1.64 -5.53
C LEU A 42 -3.72 1.02 -6.77
N LEU A 43 -4.91 0.43 -6.58
CA LEU A 43 -5.70 -0.14 -7.67
C LEU A 43 -6.83 0.82 -8.04
N THR A 44 -6.71 1.47 -9.19
CA THR A 44 -7.77 2.30 -9.75
C THR A 44 -8.53 1.53 -10.84
N PRO A 45 -9.86 1.52 -10.84
CA PRO A 45 -10.62 0.83 -11.89
C PRO A 45 -10.29 1.45 -13.26
N LEU A 46 -10.05 0.60 -14.25
CA LEU A 46 -9.98 1.03 -15.64
C LEU A 46 -11.41 1.29 -16.12
N GLU A 47 -11.67 2.50 -16.62
CA GLU A 47 -12.92 2.75 -17.35
C GLU A 47 -12.94 1.89 -18.62
N ALA A 48 -14.07 1.21 -18.84
CA ALA A 48 -14.28 0.30 -19.95
C ALA A 48 -14.67 1.03 -21.24
#